data_AF-G0N983-F1
#
_entry.id   AF-G0N983-F1
#
_cell.length_a   1.000
_cell.length_b   1.000
_cell.length_c   1.000
_cell.angle_alpha   90.00
_cell.angle_beta   90.00
_cell.angle_gamma   90.00
#
_symmetry.space_group_name_H-M   'P 1'
#
loop_
_entity.id
_entity.type
_entity.pdbx_description
1 polymer ?
#
loop_
_entity_poly.entity_id
_entity_poly.type
_entity_poly.pdbx_seq_one_letter_code
_entity_poly.pdbx_strand_id
1 'polypeptide(L)'
;MTAAHCVFSKDEFALTAKVTLNDVYLSKYDDQEQEFRSHAMAISKQFLNGVSEANNDVGIVFLPKIAAVCDSATSAQIAKLTSTPSISFVRSFVLDSVDSEYFQIETPITVSQFQLENSVCYIAGWGKTENKTASYSDNLRQMMVKLSIRRVGKRKYLMAKGVVGSSRACMGDSGSPVYCFIEGKRVLVGTIAHIGSFVKMSQQDPSDHLHFCRDFEYTFIADWRESSERVVEILEKYGELYQLNEGQNICFGPGKF
;
A
#
# COMPACT_ATOMS: atom_id res chain seq x y z
N MET A 1 0.73 6.12 1.87
CA MET A 1 -0.64 5.65 1.55
C MET A 1 -1.08 4.67 2.64
N THR A 2 -2.36 4.66 2.99
CA THR A 2 -2.96 3.74 3.98
C THR A 2 -4.43 3.52 3.63
N ALA A 3 -5.18 2.78 4.44
CA ALA A 3 -6.63 2.63 4.28
C ALA A 3 -7.38 3.85 4.86
N ALA A 4 -8.53 4.20 4.30
CA ALA A 4 -9.31 5.34 4.75
C ALA A 4 -9.81 5.16 6.18
N HIS A 5 -10.27 3.95 6.53
CA HIS A 5 -10.75 3.65 7.88
C HIS A 5 -9.66 3.78 8.96
N CYS A 6 -8.37 3.79 8.61
CA CYS A 6 -7.28 4.01 9.56
C CYS A 6 -7.16 5.48 10.00
N VAL A 7 -7.66 6.43 9.19
CA VAL A 7 -7.52 7.87 9.42
C VAL A 7 -8.86 8.59 9.56
N PHE A 8 -9.95 7.89 9.28
CA PHE A 8 -11.31 8.40 9.33
C PHE A 8 -12.24 7.36 9.96
N SER A 9 -12.91 7.73 11.05
CA SER A 9 -13.84 6.85 11.77
C SER A 9 -14.93 7.69 12.44
N LYS A 10 -16.15 7.14 12.53
CA LYS A 10 -17.31 7.82 13.13
C LYS A 10 -17.56 9.21 12.56
N ASP A 11 -17.38 9.34 11.25
CA ASP A 11 -17.55 10.58 10.49
C ASP A 11 -16.58 11.72 10.86
N GLU A 12 -15.48 11.38 11.54
CA GLU A 12 -14.43 12.31 11.95
C GLU A 12 -13.06 11.83 11.45
N PHE A 13 -12.22 12.79 11.06
CA PHE A 13 -10.80 12.53 10.82
C PHE A 13 -10.06 12.42 12.15
N ALA A 14 -9.01 11.61 12.17
CA ALA A 14 -8.00 11.73 13.22
C ALA A 14 -7.47 13.17 13.26
N LEU A 15 -7.21 13.71 14.46
CA LEU A 15 -6.69 15.07 14.62
C LEU A 15 -5.29 15.23 14.01
N THR A 16 -4.45 14.20 14.17
CA THR A 16 -3.11 14.10 13.58
C THR A 16 -2.70 12.64 13.54
N ALA A 17 -1.84 12.27 12.60
CA ALA A 17 -1.19 10.96 12.55
C ALA A 17 0.29 11.14 12.88
N LYS A 18 0.77 10.41 13.89
CA LYS A 18 2.20 10.18 14.08
C LYS A 18 2.64 9.06 13.14
N VAL A 19 3.55 9.37 12.23
CA VAL A 19 4.11 8.43 11.26
C VAL A 19 5.57 8.19 11.60
N THR A 20 5.91 6.94 11.90
CA THR A 20 7.30 6.50 12.05
C THR A 20 7.68 5.69 10.81
N LEU A 21 8.76 6.08 10.15
CA LEU A 21 9.33 5.35 9.02
C LEU A 21 10.58 4.60 9.49
N ASN A 22 10.82 3.44 8.88
CA ASN A 22 11.96 2.55 9.15
C ASN A 22 11.98 1.94 10.57
N ASP A 23 10.84 1.91 11.26
CA ASP A 23 10.70 1.18 12.50
C ASP A 23 10.81 -0.33 12.21
N VAL A 24 11.61 -1.04 12.99
CA VAL A 24 11.75 -2.50 12.97
C VAL A 24 11.24 -3.12 14.28
N TYR A 25 11.29 -2.37 15.38
CA TYR A 25 11.03 -2.83 16.74
C TYR A 25 10.11 -1.86 17.49
N LEU A 26 8.88 -2.26 17.77
CA LEU A 26 7.91 -1.36 18.41
C LEU A 26 8.27 -0.96 19.85
N SER A 27 9.06 -1.77 20.55
CA SER A 27 9.44 -1.55 21.94
C SER A 27 10.71 -0.72 22.14
N LYS A 28 11.49 -0.46 21.09
CA LYS A 28 12.75 0.30 21.19
C LYS A 28 12.97 1.20 19.99
N TYR A 29 13.58 2.34 20.24
CA TYR A 29 13.99 3.26 19.18
C TYR A 29 15.17 2.68 18.38
N ASP A 30 15.06 2.70 17.06
CA ASP A 30 16.16 2.44 16.12
C ASP A 30 16.75 3.77 15.60
N ASP A 31 18.08 3.86 15.51
CA ASP A 31 18.80 5.05 15.04
C ASP A 31 18.44 5.46 13.61
N GLN A 32 17.80 4.57 12.83
CA GLN A 32 17.35 4.86 11.48
C GLN A 32 15.88 5.30 11.37
N GLU A 33 15.15 5.41 12.49
CA GLU A 33 13.76 5.84 12.51
C GLU A 33 13.61 7.33 12.17
N GLN A 34 12.59 7.64 11.36
CA GLN A 34 12.18 9.00 11.09
C GLN A 34 10.73 9.22 11.53
N GLU A 35 10.52 10.15 12.45
CA GLU A 35 9.22 10.48 12.99
C GLU A 35 8.66 11.78 12.41
N PHE A 36 7.39 11.73 12.02
CA PHE A 36 6.65 12.86 11.49
C PHE A 36 5.27 12.96 12.16
N ARG A 37 4.79 14.19 12.30
CA ARG A 37 3.37 14.45 12.57
C ARG A 37 2.73 14.95 11.29
N SER A 38 1.66 14.30 10.85
CA SER A 38 0.97 14.69 9.63
C SER A 38 0.44 16.12 9.76
N HIS A 39 0.56 16.89 8.67
CA HIS A 39 -0.05 18.21 8.59
C HIS A 39 -1.45 18.16 7.95
N ALA A 40 -1.73 17.11 7.18
CA ALA A 40 -3.03 16.86 6.58
C ALA A 40 -3.26 15.37 6.38
N MET A 41 -4.53 14.99 6.29
CA MET A 41 -4.99 13.67 5.89
C MET A 41 -6.17 13.83 4.93
N ALA A 42 -6.31 12.91 4.00
CA ALA A 42 -7.41 12.88 3.04
C ALA A 42 -7.81 11.44 2.75
N ILE A 43 -9.07 11.24 2.38
CA ILE A 43 -9.62 9.95 1.97
C ILE A 43 -10.36 10.08 0.64
N SER A 44 -10.57 8.96 -0.02
CA SER A 44 -11.44 8.88 -1.19
C SER A 44 -12.84 9.44 -0.89
N LYS A 45 -13.39 10.30 -1.76
CA LYS A 45 -14.78 10.78 -1.64
C LYS A 45 -15.83 9.68 -1.78
N GLN A 46 -15.44 8.54 -2.37
CA GLN A 46 -16.30 7.37 -2.54
C GLN A 46 -16.20 6.41 -1.35
N PHE A 47 -15.37 6.71 -0.36
CA PHE A 47 -15.32 5.97 0.89
C PHE A 47 -16.64 6.14 1.64
N LEU A 48 -17.21 5.04 2.10
CA LEU A 48 -18.42 5.01 2.91
C LEU A 48 -18.10 4.20 4.17
N ASN A 49 -18.19 4.85 5.33
CA ASN A 49 -17.90 4.21 6.60
C ASN A 49 -18.84 3.01 6.84
N GLY A 50 -18.29 1.87 7.27
CA GLY A 50 -19.04 0.63 7.47
C GLY A 50 -19.45 -0.12 6.19
N VAL A 51 -19.12 0.38 5.00
CA VAL A 51 -19.33 -0.34 3.73
C VAL A 51 -18.02 -1.01 3.30
N SER A 52 -18.07 -2.33 3.15
CA SER A 52 -16.95 -3.15 2.65
C SER A 52 -16.78 -2.95 1.14
N GLU A 53 -16.16 -1.83 0.74
CA GLU A 53 -15.71 -1.56 -0.63
C GLU A 53 -14.21 -1.25 -0.64
N ALA A 54 -13.39 -2.29 -0.86
CA ALA A 54 -11.94 -2.21 -0.70
C ALA A 54 -11.30 -1.12 -1.57
N ASN A 55 -11.73 -0.94 -2.82
CA ASN A 55 -11.10 0.02 -3.73
C ASN A 55 -11.41 1.49 -3.38
N ASN A 56 -12.41 1.73 -2.53
CA ASN A 56 -12.74 3.06 -2.03
C ASN A 56 -12.11 3.34 -0.66
N ASP A 57 -11.54 2.33 -0.01
CA ASP A 57 -10.93 2.43 1.31
C ASP A 57 -9.46 2.88 1.21
N VAL A 58 -9.27 4.09 0.69
CA VAL A 58 -7.94 4.68 0.44
C VAL A 58 -7.79 5.99 1.19
N GLY A 59 -6.73 6.07 1.98
CA GLY A 59 -6.29 7.23 2.74
C GLY A 59 -4.89 7.70 2.35
N ILE A 60 -4.70 9.01 2.31
CA ILE A 60 -3.43 9.68 2.08
C ILE A 60 -3.10 10.49 3.34
N VAL A 61 -1.89 10.29 3.85
CA VAL A 61 -1.33 11.04 4.97
C VAL A 61 -0.22 11.90 4.42
N PHE A 62 -0.32 13.21 4.63
CA PHE A 62 0.66 14.18 4.13
C PHE A 62 1.68 14.50 5.22
N LEU A 63 2.95 14.26 4.90
CA LEU A 63 4.08 14.53 5.80
C LEU A 63 4.53 15.98 5.64
N PRO A 64 4.95 16.66 6.73
CA PRO A 64 5.28 18.09 6.70
C PRO A 64 6.58 18.40 5.96
N LYS A 65 7.38 17.38 5.63
CA LYS A 65 8.63 17.47 4.89
C LYS A 65 8.92 16.13 4.21
N ILE A 66 9.80 16.16 3.21
CA ILE A 66 10.29 14.96 2.52
C ILE A 66 11.06 14.07 3.50
N ALA A 67 10.78 12.77 3.46
CA ALA A 67 11.50 11.77 4.25
C ALA A 67 12.75 11.25 3.51
N ALA A 68 13.82 11.00 4.25
CA ALA A 68 15.09 10.48 3.75
C ALA A 68 14.99 8.96 3.55
N VAL A 69 14.29 8.53 2.49
CA VAL A 69 13.98 7.10 2.25
C VAL A 69 14.77 6.47 1.10
N CYS A 70 15.44 7.27 0.26
CA CYS A 70 16.12 6.79 -0.95
C CYS A 70 17.59 7.24 -1.04
N ASP A 71 18.16 7.67 0.08
CA ASP A 71 19.49 8.28 0.13
C ASP A 71 20.61 7.24 0.18
N SER A 72 20.34 5.99 0.58
CA SER A 72 21.32 4.90 0.60
C SER A 72 20.71 3.53 0.30
N ALA A 73 21.53 2.55 -0.07
CA ALA A 73 21.06 1.16 -0.24
C ALA A 73 20.52 0.54 1.08
N THR A 74 20.86 1.15 2.23
CA THR A 74 20.43 0.74 3.57
C THR A 74 19.26 1.57 4.10
N SER A 75 18.80 2.60 3.38
CA SER A 75 17.65 3.40 3.81
C SER A 75 16.33 2.64 3.63
N ALA A 76 15.28 3.15 4.28
CA ALA A 76 13.93 2.57 4.22
C ALA A 76 13.46 2.38 2.77
N GLN A 77 13.50 1.14 2.28
CA GLN A 77 13.16 0.86 0.88
C GLN A 77 11.66 1.04 0.65
N ILE A 78 11.29 2.16 0.03
CA ILE A 78 9.92 2.38 -0.43
C ILE A 78 9.60 1.49 -1.64
N ALA A 79 8.31 1.19 -1.83
CA ALA A 79 7.84 0.44 -2.97
C ALA A 79 7.48 1.39 -4.12
N LYS A 80 7.86 1.02 -5.35
CA LYS A 80 7.55 1.78 -6.56
C LYS A 80 6.06 1.72 -6.87
N LEU A 81 5.48 2.83 -7.32
CA LEU A 81 4.12 2.83 -7.86
C LEU A 81 4.14 2.40 -9.33
N THR A 82 3.22 1.51 -9.71
CA THR A 82 2.96 1.22 -11.13
C THR A 82 2.25 2.40 -11.77
N SER A 83 2.53 2.65 -13.04
CA SER A 83 1.73 3.59 -13.82
C SER A 83 0.34 3.01 -14.08
N THR A 84 -0.63 3.90 -14.22
CA THR A 84 -2.04 3.60 -14.49
C THR A 84 -2.54 4.57 -15.56
N PRO A 85 -3.77 4.39 -16.09
CA PRO A 85 -4.35 5.38 -17.02
C PRO A 85 -4.44 6.80 -16.43
N SER A 86 -4.53 6.92 -15.10
CA SER A 86 -4.64 8.20 -14.40
C SER A 86 -3.29 8.84 -14.05
N ILE A 87 -2.20 8.06 -14.03
CA ILE A 87 -0.86 8.57 -13.68
C ILE A 87 0.23 7.79 -14.41
N SER A 88 1.08 8.50 -15.14
CA SER A 88 2.21 7.93 -15.89
C SER A 88 3.52 8.46 -15.34
N PHE A 89 4.36 7.55 -14.83
CA PHE A 89 5.72 7.85 -14.39
C PHE A 89 6.67 7.57 -15.56
N VAL A 90 6.82 8.54 -16.46
CA VAL A 90 7.68 8.40 -17.66
C VAL A 90 9.15 8.51 -17.26
N ARG A 91 9.98 7.58 -17.75
CA ARG A 91 11.44 7.62 -17.61
C ARG A 91 12.04 8.28 -18.84
N SER A 92 12.72 9.42 -18.68
CA SER A 92 13.54 10.02 -19.74
C SER A 92 15.01 9.70 -19.47
N PHE A 93 15.70 9.09 -20.43
CA PHE A 93 17.14 8.89 -20.38
C PHE A 93 17.82 10.02 -21.15
N VAL A 94 18.75 10.72 -20.49
CA VAL A 94 19.77 11.52 -21.18
C VAL A 94 21.08 10.78 -20.95
N LEU A 95 21.57 10.11 -21.98
CA LEU A 95 22.94 9.59 -21.98
C LEU A 95 23.83 10.74 -22.46
N ASP A 96 24.60 11.31 -21.54
CA ASP A 96 25.72 12.20 -21.88
C ASP A 96 26.82 11.37 -22.55
N SER A 97 26.66 11.07 -23.84
CA SER A 97 27.76 10.69 -24.70
C SER A 97 27.40 10.98 -26.15
N VAL A 98 28.24 11.85 -26.71
CA VAL A 98 28.30 12.28 -28.11
C VAL A 98 28.15 11.08 -29.06
N ASP A 99 27.31 11.28 -30.08
CA ASP A 99 27.04 10.43 -31.25
C ASP A 99 25.82 9.47 -31.19
N SER A 100 24.78 9.88 -31.91
CA SER A 100 23.60 9.11 -32.40
C SER A 100 22.45 8.85 -31.41
N GLU A 101 21.43 9.70 -31.48
CA GLU A 101 20.13 9.59 -30.78
C GLU A 101 19.44 8.24 -31.02
N TYR A 102 19.41 7.42 -29.97
CA TYR A 102 18.36 6.42 -29.78
C TYR A 102 17.68 6.74 -28.43
N PHE A 103 16.62 7.56 -28.48
CA PHE A 103 15.83 7.92 -27.32
C PHE A 103 15.04 6.70 -26.83
N GLN A 104 15.56 5.98 -25.82
CA GLN A 104 14.82 4.88 -25.20
C GLN A 104 13.88 5.42 -24.14
N ILE A 105 12.62 5.63 -24.51
CA ILE A 105 11.54 5.79 -23.53
C ILE A 105 11.31 4.40 -22.92
N GLU A 106 11.67 4.20 -21.65
CA GLU A 106 11.16 3.04 -20.94
C GLU A 106 9.65 3.20 -20.80
N THR A 107 8.91 2.20 -21.27
CA THR A 107 7.46 2.20 -21.18
C THR A 107 7.05 2.25 -19.70
N PRO A 108 6.00 3.02 -19.37
CA PRO A 108 5.46 3.03 -18.02
C PRO A 108 5.15 1.60 -17.60
N ILE A 109 5.67 1.16 -16.44
CA ILE A 109 5.33 -0.17 -15.93
C ILE A 109 3.83 -0.17 -15.67
N THR A 110 3.08 -0.92 -16.47
CA THR A 110 1.67 -1.22 -16.23
C THR A 110 1.57 -2.67 -15.80
N VAL A 111 1.12 -2.92 -14.58
CA VAL A 111 1.05 -4.27 -14.03
C VAL A 111 -0.23 -4.99 -14.49
N SER A 112 -0.07 -6.01 -15.32
CA SER A 112 -1.17 -6.87 -15.78
C SER A 112 -1.69 -7.79 -14.68
N GLN A 113 -2.91 -8.32 -14.85
CA GLN A 113 -3.45 -9.36 -13.97
C GLN A 113 -2.56 -10.61 -13.93
N PHE A 114 -2.09 -11.07 -15.09
CA PHE A 114 -1.22 -12.24 -15.18
C PHE A 114 0.09 -12.05 -14.40
N GLN A 115 0.70 -10.86 -14.48
CA GLN A 115 1.90 -10.55 -13.70
C GLN A 115 1.60 -10.63 -12.20
N LEU A 116 0.53 -10.00 -11.70
CA LEU A 116 0.21 -10.05 -10.26
C LEU A 116 -0.03 -11.46 -9.75
N GLU A 117 -0.83 -12.24 -10.46
CA GLU A 117 -1.19 -13.59 -10.03
C GLU A 117 0.02 -14.53 -10.03
N ASN A 118 1.06 -14.25 -10.82
CA ASN A 118 2.28 -15.07 -10.90
C ASN A 118 3.51 -14.47 -10.19
N SER A 119 3.39 -13.26 -9.62
CA SER A 119 4.48 -12.62 -8.90
C SER A 119 4.58 -13.11 -7.46
N VAL A 120 5.78 -12.98 -6.88
CA VAL A 120 5.98 -13.17 -5.44
C VAL A 120 5.57 -11.90 -4.72
N CYS A 121 4.55 -12.00 -3.88
CA CYS A 121 3.97 -10.88 -3.18
C CYS A 121 4.06 -11.05 -1.67
N TYR A 122 4.11 -9.93 -0.97
CA TYR A 122 4.27 -9.86 0.47
C TYR A 122 3.31 -8.85 1.07
N ILE A 123 2.93 -9.17 2.30
CA ILE A 123 2.32 -8.25 3.26
C ILE A 123 3.32 -8.10 4.41
N ALA A 124 3.54 -6.87 4.88
CA ALA A 124 4.41 -6.61 6.01
C ALA A 124 3.68 -5.82 7.10
N GLY A 125 4.01 -6.11 8.36
CA GLY A 125 3.43 -5.44 9.52
C GLY A 125 3.79 -6.12 10.84
N TRP A 126 3.28 -5.58 11.93
CA TRP A 126 3.48 -6.11 13.29
C TRP A 126 2.29 -6.93 13.79
N GLY A 127 1.13 -6.85 13.12
CA GLY A 127 -0.11 -7.49 13.52
C GLY A 127 -0.92 -6.67 14.53
N LYS A 128 -0.72 -5.35 14.56
CA LYS A 128 -1.56 -4.39 15.25
C LYS A 128 -2.88 -4.24 14.50
N THR A 129 -3.93 -4.75 15.11
CA THR A 129 -5.31 -4.59 14.62
C THR A 129 -6.11 -3.73 15.61
N GLU A 130 -7.37 -3.43 15.28
CA GLU A 130 -8.27 -2.69 16.18
C GLU A 130 -8.51 -3.44 17.51
N ASN A 131 -8.23 -4.74 17.55
CA ASN A 131 -8.36 -5.53 18.76
C ASN A 131 -7.17 -5.31 19.71
N LYS A 132 -7.40 -4.48 20.73
CA LYS A 132 -6.41 -4.14 21.77
C LYS A 132 -5.95 -5.33 22.62
N THR A 133 -6.64 -6.47 22.61
CA THR A 133 -6.25 -7.68 23.35
C THR A 133 -5.46 -8.67 22.52
N ALA A 134 -5.35 -8.47 21.21
CA ALA A 134 -4.55 -9.33 20.34
C ALA A 134 -3.05 -9.09 20.58
N SER A 135 -2.27 -10.18 20.73
CA SER A 135 -0.82 -10.06 20.80
C SER A 135 -0.24 -9.77 19.43
N TYR A 136 0.53 -8.69 19.32
CA TYR A 136 1.28 -8.31 18.13
C TYR A 136 2.77 -8.65 18.29
N SER A 137 3.48 -8.79 17.17
CA SER A 137 4.92 -9.00 17.17
C SER A 137 5.61 -7.68 17.51
N ASP A 138 6.63 -7.71 18.35
CA ASP A 138 7.51 -6.56 18.55
C ASP A 138 8.37 -6.29 17.30
N ASN A 139 8.78 -7.35 16.62
CA ASN A 139 9.60 -7.29 15.42
C ASN A 139 8.73 -7.20 14.17
N LEU A 140 9.13 -6.39 13.18
CA LEU A 140 8.47 -6.36 11.87
C LEU A 140 8.45 -7.76 11.24
N ARG A 141 7.29 -8.19 10.77
CA ARG A 141 7.11 -9.46 10.07
C ARG A 141 6.68 -9.22 8.64
N GLN A 142 7.01 -10.16 7.77
CA GLN A 142 6.48 -10.22 6.42
C GLN A 142 5.97 -11.62 6.14
N MET A 143 4.93 -11.72 5.32
CA MET A 143 4.31 -12.98 4.93
C MET A 143 4.12 -13.00 3.42
N MET A 144 4.52 -14.10 2.80
CA MET A 144 4.28 -14.34 1.39
C MET A 144 2.80 -14.63 1.13
N VAL A 145 2.23 -13.97 0.13
CA VAL A 145 0.83 -14.12 -0.26
C VAL A 145 0.69 -14.43 -1.75
N LYS A 146 -0.34 -15.20 -2.07
CA LYS A 146 -0.84 -15.36 -3.44
C LYS A 146 -1.94 -14.35 -3.67
N LEU A 147 -1.79 -13.54 -4.72
CA LEU A 147 -2.83 -12.62 -5.15
C LEU A 147 -3.77 -13.28 -6.15
N SER A 148 -5.05 -12.88 -6.10
CA SER A 148 -6.07 -13.31 -7.05
C SER A 148 -7.10 -12.20 -7.25
N ILE A 149 -7.65 -12.12 -8.46
CA ILE A 149 -8.69 -11.14 -8.79
C ILE A 149 -10.02 -11.85 -8.95
N ARG A 150 -11.06 -11.34 -8.29
CA ARG A 150 -12.43 -11.81 -8.46
C ARG A 150 -13.35 -10.68 -8.90
N ARG A 151 -14.21 -10.97 -9.88
CA ARG A 151 -15.24 -10.05 -10.33
C ARG A 151 -16.58 -10.43 -9.71
N VAL A 152 -17.28 -9.44 -9.18
CA VAL A 152 -18.67 -9.57 -8.72
C VAL A 152 -19.46 -8.40 -9.30
N GLY A 153 -20.34 -8.70 -10.26
CA GLY A 153 -20.99 -7.67 -11.07
C GLY A 153 -19.96 -6.85 -11.83
N LYS A 154 -20.03 -5.51 -11.70
CA LYS A 154 -19.08 -4.57 -12.31
C LYS A 154 -17.82 -4.33 -11.48
N ARG A 155 -17.74 -4.88 -10.27
CA ARG A 155 -16.64 -4.62 -9.33
C ARG A 155 -15.56 -5.70 -9.45
N LYS A 156 -14.31 -5.28 -9.32
CA LYS A 156 -13.13 -6.16 -9.25
C LYS A 156 -12.54 -6.06 -7.85
N TYR A 157 -12.31 -7.21 -7.24
CA TYR A 157 -11.69 -7.31 -5.93
C TYR A 157 -10.36 -8.00 -6.07
N LEU A 158 -9.30 -7.33 -5.60
CA LEU A 158 -8.00 -7.93 -5.40
C LEU A 158 -7.97 -8.56 -4.01
N MET A 159 -7.59 -9.82 -3.94
CA MET A 159 -7.48 -10.56 -2.69
C MET A 159 -6.09 -11.14 -2.51
N ALA A 160 -5.65 -11.19 -1.27
CA ALA A 160 -4.48 -11.95 -0.84
C ALA A 160 -4.88 -13.15 0.01
N LYS A 161 -4.16 -14.26 -0.19
CA LYS A 161 -4.19 -15.46 0.65
C LYS A 161 -2.78 -15.85 1.04
N GLY A 162 -2.56 -16.24 2.30
CA GLY A 162 -1.26 -16.74 2.76
C GLY A 162 -0.85 -18.02 2.01
N VAL A 163 0.43 -18.12 1.64
CA VAL A 163 0.96 -19.30 0.91
C VAL A 163 1.25 -20.47 1.86
N VAL A 164 1.62 -20.18 3.11
CA VAL A 164 1.96 -21.20 4.12
C VAL A 164 0.75 -21.49 5.00
N GLY A 165 0.39 -22.77 5.15
CA GLY A 165 -0.90 -23.19 5.73
C GLY A 165 -1.21 -22.74 7.17
N SER A 166 -0.22 -22.35 7.96
CA SER A 166 -0.42 -21.77 9.30
C SER A 166 -0.48 -20.24 9.31
N SER A 167 -0.09 -19.58 8.23
CA SER A 167 0.00 -18.12 8.12
C SER A 167 -1.27 -17.55 7.51
N ARG A 168 -1.91 -16.60 8.20
CA ARG A 168 -3.16 -15.97 7.74
C ARG A 168 -2.94 -14.51 7.41
N ALA A 169 -3.37 -14.08 6.22
CA ALA A 169 -3.25 -12.69 5.75
C ALA A 169 -3.95 -11.67 6.66
N CYS A 170 -4.94 -12.14 7.41
CA CYS A 170 -5.70 -11.33 8.36
C CYS A 170 -4.93 -10.93 9.63
N MET A 171 -3.72 -11.46 9.87
CA MET A 171 -2.89 -11.13 11.04
C MET A 171 -1.91 -9.97 10.79
N GLY A 172 -2.06 -9.24 9.67
CA GLY A 172 -1.26 -8.06 9.36
C GLY A 172 -1.87 -6.77 9.94
N ASP A 173 -1.13 -5.65 9.83
CA ASP A 173 -1.67 -4.35 10.21
C ASP A 173 -2.72 -3.88 9.19
N SER A 174 -3.80 -3.25 9.66
CA SER A 174 -4.74 -2.63 8.74
C SER A 174 -4.11 -1.45 8.01
N GLY A 175 -4.44 -1.26 6.73
CA GLY A 175 -3.81 -0.23 5.89
C GLY A 175 -2.35 -0.50 5.53
N SER A 176 -1.79 -1.66 5.91
CA SER A 176 -0.42 -2.04 5.57
C SER A 176 -0.21 -2.23 4.06
N PRO A 177 1.03 -2.05 3.57
CA PRO A 177 1.32 -2.20 2.15
C PRO A 177 1.26 -3.66 1.71
N VAL A 178 0.71 -3.87 0.52
CA VAL A 178 0.89 -5.09 -0.26
C VAL A 178 1.80 -4.79 -1.42
N TYR A 179 2.95 -5.45 -1.48
CA TYR A 179 3.92 -5.26 -2.57
C TYR A 179 4.27 -6.59 -3.24
N CYS A 180 4.65 -6.50 -4.51
CA CYS A 180 5.08 -7.65 -5.30
C CYS A 180 6.43 -7.36 -5.95
N PHE A 181 7.20 -8.41 -6.20
CA PHE A 181 8.38 -8.35 -7.05
C PHE A 181 7.98 -8.60 -8.50
N ILE A 182 7.96 -7.54 -9.31
CA ILE A 182 7.58 -7.54 -10.72
C ILE A 182 8.78 -7.05 -11.50
N GLU A 183 9.29 -7.87 -12.43
CA GLU A 183 10.49 -7.54 -13.22
C GLU A 183 11.68 -7.17 -12.33
N GLY A 184 11.84 -7.87 -11.20
CA GLY A 184 12.89 -7.63 -10.21
C GLY A 184 12.68 -6.41 -9.31
N LYS A 185 11.63 -5.61 -9.53
CA LYS A 185 11.35 -4.38 -8.78
C LYS A 185 10.27 -4.60 -7.73
N ARG A 186 10.44 -3.99 -6.55
CA ARG A 186 9.41 -3.95 -5.51
C ARG A 186 8.34 -2.92 -5.87
N VAL A 187 7.16 -3.40 -6.27
CA VAL A 187 6.03 -2.57 -6.69
C VAL A 187 4.92 -2.61 -5.64
N LEU A 188 4.43 -1.45 -5.23
CA LEU A 188 3.24 -1.33 -4.38
C LEU A 188 2.01 -1.65 -5.22
N VAL A 189 1.26 -2.66 -4.78
CA VAL A 189 0.03 -3.10 -5.45
C VAL A 189 -1.20 -2.49 -4.79
N GLY A 190 -1.14 -2.22 -3.49
CA GLY A 190 -2.25 -1.64 -2.76
C GLY A 190 -2.02 -1.66 -1.27
N THR A 191 -3.08 -1.40 -0.52
CA THR A 191 -3.10 -1.48 0.95
C THR A 191 -4.17 -2.44 1.44
N ILE A 192 -3.94 -3.08 2.58
CA ILE A 192 -4.98 -3.90 3.22
C ILE A 192 -6.16 -3.01 3.60
N ALA A 193 -7.34 -3.31 3.05
CA ALA A 193 -8.58 -2.59 3.36
C ALA A 193 -9.35 -3.29 4.47
N HIS A 194 -9.65 -4.58 4.31
CA HIS A 194 -10.35 -5.35 5.34
C HIS A 194 -10.18 -6.85 5.13
N ILE A 195 -10.63 -7.64 6.11
CA ILE A 195 -10.61 -9.10 6.08
C ILE A 195 -12.04 -9.59 5.82
N GLY A 196 -12.21 -10.64 5.01
CA GLY A 196 -13.54 -11.18 4.75
C GLY A 196 -13.57 -12.40 3.84
N SER A 197 -14.79 -12.86 3.54
CA SER A 197 -15.08 -13.92 2.57
C SER A 197 -16.43 -13.62 1.92
N PHE A 198 -16.51 -13.81 0.61
CA PHE A 198 -17.73 -13.59 -0.17
C PHE A 198 -18.94 -14.43 0.30
N VAL A 199 -18.73 -15.48 1.10
CA VAL A 199 -19.81 -16.35 1.61
C VAL A 199 -20.38 -15.86 2.94
N LYS A 200 -19.63 -15.06 3.72
CA LYS A 200 -19.97 -14.66 5.08
C LYS A 200 -19.76 -13.16 5.34
N MET A 201 -19.93 -12.31 4.32
CA MET A 201 -19.78 -10.84 4.44
C MET A 201 -20.75 -10.17 5.45
N SER A 202 -21.70 -10.89 6.06
CA SER A 202 -22.72 -10.29 6.93
C SER A 202 -23.05 -11.00 8.26
N GLN A 203 -22.27 -12.01 8.71
CA GLN A 203 -22.75 -12.89 9.80
C GLN A 203 -21.81 -13.16 10.99
N GLN A 204 -20.64 -12.52 11.10
CA GLN A 204 -19.78 -12.75 12.27
C GLN A 204 -19.37 -11.44 12.93
N ASP A 205 -19.48 -11.43 14.26
CA ASP A 205 -19.08 -10.35 15.14
C ASP A 205 -17.55 -10.15 15.05
N PRO A 206 -17.06 -8.97 14.60
CA PRO A 206 -15.63 -8.66 14.51
C PRO A 206 -14.90 -8.70 15.85
N SER A 207 -15.62 -8.76 16.98
CA SER A 207 -15.04 -8.78 18.33
C SER A 207 -14.18 -10.03 18.60
N ASP A 208 -14.49 -11.17 17.98
CA ASP A 208 -13.66 -12.39 18.05
C ASP A 208 -12.75 -12.51 16.81
N HIS A 209 -11.77 -11.61 16.78
CA HIS A 209 -10.84 -11.46 15.67
C HIS A 209 -10.10 -12.76 15.31
N LEU A 210 -9.81 -13.65 16.27
CA LEU A 210 -9.08 -14.91 16.03
C LEU A 210 -9.96 -15.95 15.32
N HIS A 211 -11.22 -16.10 15.74
CA HIS A 211 -12.18 -16.96 15.06
C HIS A 211 -12.56 -16.41 13.68
N PHE A 212 -12.73 -15.09 13.57
CA PHE A 212 -12.90 -14.40 12.30
C PHE A 212 -11.70 -14.70 11.37
N CYS A 213 -10.48 -14.42 11.80
CA CYS A 213 -9.27 -14.73 11.06
C CYS A 213 -9.14 -16.20 10.63
N ARG A 214 -9.61 -17.14 11.45
CA ARG A 214 -9.62 -18.57 11.14
C ARG A 214 -10.60 -18.91 10.03
N ASP A 215 -11.78 -18.30 10.08
CA ASP A 215 -12.88 -18.59 9.17
C ASP A 215 -12.75 -17.80 7.84
N PHE A 216 -11.96 -16.73 7.82
CA PHE A 216 -11.73 -15.86 6.66
C PHE A 216 -10.33 -16.04 6.07
N GLU A 217 -10.29 -16.73 4.92
CA GLU A 217 -9.05 -17.07 4.22
C GLU A 217 -8.43 -15.90 3.44
N TYR A 218 -9.22 -14.85 3.17
CA TYR A 218 -8.83 -13.75 2.28
C TYR A 218 -8.75 -12.41 2.99
N THR A 219 -7.77 -11.62 2.57
CA THR A 219 -7.70 -10.19 2.84
C THR A 219 -7.96 -9.43 1.55
N PHE A 220 -8.82 -8.41 1.62
CA PHE A 220 -9.15 -7.54 0.52
C PHE A 220 -8.20 -6.37 0.46
N ILE A 221 -7.74 -6.07 -0.75
CA ILE A 221 -6.74 -5.05 -1.01
C ILE A 221 -7.42 -3.90 -1.75
N ALA A 222 -7.17 -2.68 -1.29
CA ALA A 222 -7.43 -1.49 -2.08
C ALA A 222 -6.43 -1.46 -3.24
N ASP A 223 -6.84 -1.97 -4.41
CA ASP A 223 -5.95 -2.12 -5.57
C ASP A 223 -5.57 -0.74 -6.11
N TRP A 224 -4.27 -0.43 -6.13
CA TRP A 224 -3.75 0.83 -6.66
C TRP A 224 -4.20 1.07 -8.10
N ARG A 225 -4.28 0.03 -8.92
CA ARG A 225 -4.66 0.15 -10.34
C ARG A 225 -6.11 0.57 -10.51
N GLU A 226 -6.97 0.15 -9.58
CA GLU A 226 -8.40 0.49 -9.57
C GLU A 226 -8.68 1.77 -8.77
N SER A 227 -7.79 2.17 -7.84
CA SER A 227 -7.95 3.33 -6.96
C SER A 227 -7.12 4.57 -7.33
N SER A 228 -6.17 4.44 -8.25
CA SER A 228 -5.22 5.52 -8.63
C SER A 228 -5.90 6.82 -9.04
N GLU A 229 -6.99 6.78 -9.80
CA GLU A 229 -7.77 7.98 -10.18
C GLU A 229 -8.18 8.80 -8.95
N ARG A 230 -8.70 8.13 -7.92
CA ARG A 230 -9.15 8.76 -6.66
C ARG A 230 -7.97 9.33 -5.89
N VAL A 231 -6.82 8.67 -5.93
CA VAL A 231 -5.60 9.17 -5.30
C VAL A 231 -5.08 10.40 -6.05
N VAL A 232 -5.09 10.39 -7.39
CA VAL A 232 -4.74 11.54 -8.21
C VAL A 232 -5.65 12.73 -7.88
N GLU A 233 -6.98 12.53 -7.81
CA GLU A 233 -7.92 13.60 -7.41
C GLU A 233 -7.57 14.21 -6.03
N ILE A 234 -7.19 13.37 -5.06
CA ILE A 234 -6.76 13.83 -3.74
C ILE A 234 -5.47 14.65 -3.88
N LEU A 235 -4.47 14.13 -4.57
CA LEU A 235 -3.18 14.79 -4.69
C LEU A 235 -3.28 16.12 -5.46
N GLU A 236 -4.08 16.19 -6.51
CA GLU A 236 -4.36 17.43 -7.24
C GLU A 236 -5.03 18.47 -6.34
N LYS A 237 -6.04 18.07 -5.57
CA LYS A 237 -6.73 18.97 -4.63
C LYS A 237 -5.79 19.58 -3.59
N TYR A 238 -4.78 18.83 -3.17
CA TYR A 238 -3.79 19.28 -2.18
C TYR A 238 -2.54 19.91 -2.81
N GLY A 239 -2.42 19.91 -4.14
CA GLY A 239 -1.24 20.44 -4.83
C GLY A 239 0.02 19.57 -4.70
N GLU A 240 -0.16 18.26 -4.49
CA GLU A 240 0.91 17.30 -4.17
C GLU A 240 1.17 16.25 -5.28
N LEU A 241 0.48 16.35 -6.42
CA LEU A 241 0.63 15.40 -7.52
C LEU A 241 2.05 15.46 -8.12
N TYR A 242 2.61 16.66 -8.27
CA TYR A 242 3.95 16.85 -8.81
C TYR A 242 5.02 16.22 -7.90
N GLN A 243 4.87 16.39 -6.60
CA GLN A 243 5.74 15.90 -5.54
C GLN A 243 5.75 14.37 -5.49
N LEU A 244 4.61 13.72 -5.79
CA LEU A 244 4.56 12.27 -5.95
C LEU A 244 5.46 11.81 -7.12
N ASN A 245 5.35 12.48 -8.28
CA ASN A 245 6.14 12.14 -9.46
C ASN A 245 7.64 12.38 -9.24
N GLU A 246 7.99 13.55 -8.68
CA GLU A 246 9.37 13.86 -8.29
C GLU A 246 9.93 12.83 -7.30
N GLY A 247 9.16 12.45 -6.27
CA GLY A 247 9.57 11.44 -5.31
C GLY A 247 9.81 10.07 -5.94
N GLN A 248 8.95 9.62 -6.86
CA GLN A 248 9.17 8.38 -7.61
C GLN A 248 10.44 8.47 -8.48
N ASN A 249 10.73 9.62 -9.07
CA ASN A 249 11.94 9.83 -9.88
C ASN A 249 13.22 9.88 -9.02
N ILE A 250 13.18 10.51 -7.84
CA ILE A 250 14.32 10.55 -6.90
C ILE A 250 14.70 9.13 -6.47
N CYS A 251 13.70 8.29 -6.23
CA CYS A 251 13.90 6.94 -5.70
C CYS A 251 14.14 5.87 -6.76
N PHE A 252 13.53 6.00 -7.94
CA PHE A 252 13.51 4.96 -8.98
C PHE A 252 13.88 5.46 -10.37
N GLY A 253 14.43 6.67 -10.47
CA GLY A 253 14.88 7.29 -11.71
C GLY A 253 16.21 6.73 -12.23
N PRO A 254 16.71 7.24 -13.37
CA PRO A 254 17.97 6.79 -13.96
C PRO A 254 19.17 6.90 -12.99
N GLY A 255 20.04 5.88 -12.98
CA GLY A 255 21.22 5.85 -12.11
C GLY A 255 20.94 5.48 -10.65
N LYS A 256 19.69 5.19 -10.30
CA LYS A 256 19.28 4.58 -9.02
C LYS A 256 18.99 3.09 -9.23
N PHE A 257 19.29 2.29 -8.20
CA PHE A 257 19.37 0.82 -8.19
C PHE A 257 18.25 0.10 -8.95
#